data_AF-A0A960HK18-F1
#
_entry.id   AF-A0A960HK18-F1
#
_cell.length_a   1.000
_cell.length_b   1.000
_cell.length_c   1.000
_cell.angle_alpha   90.00
_cell.angle_beta   90.00
_cell.angle_gamma   90.00
#
_symmetry.space_group_name_H-M   'P 1'
#
loop_
_entity.id
_entity.type
_entity.pdbx_description
1 polymer ?
#
loop_
_entity_poly.entity_id
_entity_poly.type
_entity_poly.pdbx_seq_one_letter_code
_entity_poly.pdbx_strand_id
1 'polypeptide(L)'
;WQGEKDAIGHIRELKEQLEAKRTEVEREPDLEKAAEIRYGQIPQLEREVEEATARLAELQGTQQMLKEEVDEEDVAEVVSKWTGVPVTRLMEGELQKLVRMEEVLHERVIGQDEAVVAVANAIRRSRAGLSDPHRPIGSFLFLGPTGVGKTELARTLADFLFDDERAMVRIDMSEYMEKHAVSRLVGAPPGYVGYDQGGQLTEAVRRRPYAVILLDEIEKAHPDVFNILLQVLDDGRLTDGQGRTVDFSNTVLIMTSNLPGDPLTLFKPEFVNRIDEIVRFRSLTADDLTHIVDIQLAGLRERLAARRIRLEVTPEAEAALAREGFDPAFGARPLKRVIQREVGDQLAMQLLEGSVADGDTVKVTTDADGAIAIEV
;
A
#
# COMPACT_ATOMS: atom_id res chain seq x y z
N TRP A 1 -0.38 -33.27 25.86
CA TRP A 1 -1.77 -32.91 25.50
C TRP A 1 -2.78 -32.89 26.65
N GLN A 2 -3.36 -34.01 27.12
CA GLN A 2 -4.44 -33.94 28.15
C GLN A 2 -3.95 -33.29 29.46
N GLY A 3 -2.76 -33.64 29.93
CA GLY A 3 -2.16 -33.01 31.11
C GLY A 3 -1.86 -31.50 30.93
N GLU A 4 -1.45 -31.07 29.74
CA GLU A 4 -1.30 -29.64 29.41
C GLU A 4 -2.65 -28.93 29.39
N LYS A 5 -3.69 -29.56 28.81
CA LYS A 5 -5.04 -29.01 28.75
C LYS A 5 -5.62 -28.81 30.15
N ASP A 6 -5.45 -29.79 31.04
CA ASP A 6 -5.95 -29.72 32.41
C ASP A 6 -5.18 -28.66 33.23
N ALA A 7 -3.86 -28.55 33.01
CA ALA A 7 -3.03 -27.52 33.64
C ALA A 7 -3.43 -26.09 33.17
N ILE A 8 -3.63 -25.89 31.87
CA ILE A 8 -4.10 -24.61 31.31
C ILE A 8 -5.50 -24.26 31.84
N GLY A 9 -6.39 -25.26 31.92
CA GLY A 9 -7.72 -25.07 32.51
C GLY A 9 -7.67 -24.60 33.95
N HIS A 10 -6.79 -25.19 34.76
CA HIS A 10 -6.59 -24.79 36.15
C HIS A 10 -6.00 -23.38 36.30
N ILE A 11 -4.99 -23.02 35.50
CA ILE A 11 -4.42 -21.67 35.48
C ILE A 11 -5.50 -20.64 35.13
N ARG A 12 -6.36 -20.94 34.15
CA ARG A 12 -7.47 -20.07 33.78
C ARG A 12 -8.46 -19.86 34.92
N GLU A 13 -8.86 -20.93 35.62
CA GLU A 13 -9.75 -20.82 36.79
C GLU A 13 -9.13 -19.96 37.90
N LEU A 14 -7.83 -20.12 38.18
CA LEU A 14 -7.12 -19.30 39.18
C LEU A 14 -7.06 -17.82 38.77
N LYS A 15 -6.77 -17.52 37.49
CA LYS A 15 -6.80 -16.15 36.94
C LYS A 15 -8.20 -15.53 37.01
N GLU A 16 -9.26 -16.29 36.71
CA GLU A 16 -10.65 -15.83 36.83
C GLU A 16 -11.02 -15.51 38.30
N GLN A 17 -10.59 -16.34 39.26
CA GLN A 17 -10.77 -16.07 40.69
C GLN A 17 -10.00 -14.83 41.15
N LEU A 18 -8.76 -14.65 40.68
CA LEU A 18 -7.92 -13.49 41.00
C LEU A 18 -8.58 -12.18 40.54
N GLU A 19 -9.06 -12.12 39.30
CA GLU A 19 -9.75 -10.93 38.77
C GLU A 19 -11.08 -10.66 39.46
N ALA A 20 -11.83 -11.70 39.82
CA ALA A 20 -13.04 -11.56 40.64
C ALA A 20 -12.71 -10.92 42.00
N LYS A 21 -11.63 -11.36 42.66
CA LYS A 21 -11.19 -10.82 43.95
C LYS A 21 -10.65 -9.39 43.87
N ARG A 22 -9.95 -9.05 42.78
CA ARG A 22 -9.54 -7.66 42.50
C ARG A 22 -10.75 -6.73 42.35
N THR A 23 -11.74 -7.16 41.59
CA THR A 23 -13.00 -6.41 41.41
C THR A 23 -13.80 -6.31 42.71
N GLU A 24 -13.83 -7.37 43.52
CA GLU A 24 -14.49 -7.41 44.83
C GLU A 24 -13.88 -6.37 45.79
N VAL A 25 -12.55 -6.29 45.87
CA VAL A 25 -11.82 -5.30 46.69
C VAL A 25 -12.15 -3.85 46.32
N GLU A 26 -12.31 -3.55 45.03
CA GLU A 26 -12.64 -2.19 44.61
C GLU A 26 -14.07 -1.77 44.99
N ARG A 27 -14.96 -2.75 45.16
CA ARG A 27 -16.39 -2.53 45.42
C ARG A 27 -16.78 -2.78 46.88
N GLU A 28 -15.87 -3.29 47.71
CA GLU A 28 -16.14 -3.64 49.11
C GLU A 28 -16.05 -2.40 50.02
N PRO A 29 -17.17 -1.96 50.63
CA PRO A 29 -17.18 -0.83 51.55
C PRO A 29 -16.58 -1.12 52.94
N ASP A 30 -16.49 -2.39 53.34
CA ASP A 30 -15.87 -2.79 54.60
C ASP A 30 -14.33 -2.84 54.48
N LEU A 31 -13.65 -1.90 55.15
CA LEU A 31 -12.19 -1.77 55.11
C LEU A 31 -11.44 -2.99 55.65
N GLU A 32 -12.04 -3.73 56.59
CA GLU A 32 -11.41 -4.91 57.19
C GLU A 32 -11.44 -6.08 56.20
N LYS A 33 -12.59 -6.31 55.54
CA LYS A 33 -12.71 -7.29 54.46
C LYS A 33 -11.90 -6.93 53.23
N ALA A 34 -11.88 -5.66 52.84
CA ALA A 34 -11.07 -5.20 51.73
C ALA A 34 -9.56 -5.42 51.99
N ALA A 35 -9.11 -5.25 53.24
CA ALA A 35 -7.73 -5.55 53.63
C ALA A 35 -7.44 -7.06 53.61
N GLU A 36 -8.35 -7.91 54.08
CA GLU A 36 -8.22 -9.38 54.03
C GLU A 36 -8.07 -9.87 52.59
N ILE A 37 -8.92 -9.38 51.68
CA ILE A 37 -8.85 -9.79 50.27
C ILE A 37 -7.57 -9.22 49.62
N ARG A 38 -7.25 -7.94 49.86
CA ARG A 38 -6.10 -7.27 49.22
C ARG A 38 -4.75 -7.80 49.67
N TYR A 39 -4.57 -8.11 50.95
CA TYR A 39 -3.27 -8.51 51.51
C TYR A 39 -3.19 -10.00 51.86
N GLY A 40 -4.30 -10.74 51.82
CA GLY A 40 -4.35 -12.18 52.04
C GLY A 40 -4.68 -12.95 50.77
N GLN A 41 -5.93 -12.84 50.31
CA GLN A 41 -6.47 -13.70 49.25
C GLN A 41 -5.85 -13.43 47.87
N ILE A 42 -5.69 -12.16 47.48
CA ILE A 42 -5.06 -11.77 46.19
C ILE A 42 -3.61 -12.25 46.12
N PRO A 43 -2.71 -11.96 47.09
CA PRO A 43 -1.34 -12.45 47.06
C PRO A 43 -1.24 -13.98 47.08
N GLN A 44 -2.19 -14.68 47.71
CA GLN A 44 -2.24 -16.13 47.69
C GLN A 44 -2.56 -16.65 46.28
N LEU A 45 -3.62 -16.12 45.65
CA LEU A 45 -3.99 -16.50 44.28
C LEU A 45 -2.89 -16.14 43.27
N GLU A 46 -2.19 -15.02 43.46
CA GLU A 46 -1.02 -14.66 42.62
C GLU A 46 0.09 -15.71 42.70
N ARG A 47 0.43 -16.19 43.91
CA ARG A 47 1.40 -17.28 44.08
C ARG A 47 0.92 -18.60 43.47
N GLU A 48 -0.36 -18.94 43.64
CA GLU A 48 -0.94 -20.17 43.09
C GLU A 48 -0.90 -20.16 41.55
N VAL A 49 -1.19 -19.01 40.92
CA VAL A 49 -1.04 -18.82 39.47
C VAL A 49 0.42 -18.97 39.06
N GLU A 50 1.36 -18.34 39.78
CA GLU A 50 2.78 -18.40 39.46
C GLU A 50 3.32 -19.85 39.56
N GLU A 51 2.96 -20.58 40.61
CA GLU A 51 3.31 -21.98 40.77
C GLU A 51 2.72 -22.88 39.69
N ALA A 52 1.43 -22.69 39.36
CA ALA A 52 0.77 -23.47 38.31
C ALA A 52 1.40 -23.21 36.93
N THR A 53 1.76 -21.95 36.65
CA THR A 53 2.43 -21.54 35.41
C THR A 53 3.84 -22.14 35.32
N ALA A 54 4.61 -22.14 36.42
CA ALA A 54 5.92 -22.78 36.47
C ALA A 54 5.85 -24.30 36.22
N ARG A 55 4.86 -24.98 36.82
CA ARG A 55 4.61 -26.41 36.58
C ARG A 55 4.22 -26.70 35.13
N LEU A 56 3.43 -25.83 34.51
CA LEU A 56 3.08 -25.96 33.09
C LEU A 56 4.32 -25.81 32.20
N ALA A 57 5.21 -24.86 32.50
CA ALA A 57 6.46 -24.68 31.76
C ALA A 57 7.37 -25.92 31.84
N GLU A 58 7.47 -26.56 33.03
CA GLU A 58 8.19 -27.83 33.19
C GLU A 58 7.55 -28.98 32.39
N LEU A 59 6.21 -29.05 32.37
CA LEU A 59 5.45 -30.06 31.62
C LEU A 59 5.61 -29.91 30.09
N GLN A 60 5.71 -28.67 29.60
CA GLN A 60 5.83 -28.36 28.17
C GLN A 60 7.27 -28.57 27.65
N GLY A 61 8.29 -28.41 28.50
CA GLY A 61 9.68 -28.74 28.16
C GLY A 61 10.14 -28.16 26.81
N THR A 62 10.48 -29.05 25.86
CA THR A 62 10.89 -28.68 24.48
C THR A 62 9.79 -28.88 23.43
N GLN A 63 8.63 -29.44 23.79
CA GLN A 63 7.52 -29.70 22.87
C GLN A 63 6.21 -29.20 23.47
N GLN A 64 5.86 -27.97 23.11
CA GLN A 64 4.59 -27.35 23.46
C GLN A 64 3.49 -27.88 22.52
N MET A 65 2.46 -28.56 23.04
CA MET A 65 1.34 -29.05 22.23
C MET A 65 0.12 -28.13 22.29
N LEU A 66 -0.03 -27.36 23.36
CA LEU A 66 -1.09 -26.37 23.57
C LEU A 66 -0.46 -25.05 24.01
N LYS A 67 -0.76 -23.98 23.26
CA LYS A 67 -0.38 -22.61 23.59
C LYS A 67 -1.53 -21.96 24.37
N GLU A 68 -1.23 -21.36 25.52
CA GLU A 68 -2.22 -20.61 26.31
C GLU A 68 -2.34 -19.16 25.82
N GLU A 69 -1.24 -18.57 25.36
CA GLU A 69 -1.16 -17.18 24.92
C GLU A 69 -1.19 -17.09 23.40
N VAL A 70 -1.93 -16.08 22.91
CA VAL A 70 -1.96 -15.69 21.51
C VAL A 70 -0.75 -14.78 21.28
N ASP A 71 0.17 -15.19 20.41
CA ASP A 71 1.30 -14.35 20.04
C ASP A 71 1.12 -13.67 18.66
N GLU A 72 2.16 -12.97 18.22
CA GLU A 72 2.17 -12.26 16.93
C GLU A 72 1.96 -13.22 15.75
N GLU A 73 2.49 -14.45 15.80
CA GLU A 73 2.32 -15.44 14.75
C GLU A 73 0.86 -15.92 14.68
N ASP A 74 0.24 -16.17 15.83
CA ASP A 74 -1.17 -16.57 15.92
C ASP A 74 -2.10 -15.49 15.33
N VAL A 75 -1.84 -14.21 15.64
CA VAL A 75 -2.58 -13.07 15.06
C VAL A 75 -2.33 -12.98 13.55
N ALA A 76 -1.07 -13.09 13.12
CA ALA A 76 -0.69 -13.00 11.72
C ALA A 76 -1.32 -14.11 10.87
N GLU A 77 -1.43 -15.34 11.37
CA GLU A 77 -2.12 -16.43 10.66
C GLU A 77 -3.61 -16.13 10.43
N VAL A 78 -4.29 -15.58 11.43
CA VAL A 78 -5.71 -15.21 11.33
C VAL A 78 -5.88 -14.07 10.33
N VAL A 79 -5.07 -13.02 10.45
CA VAL A 79 -5.10 -11.87 9.53
C VAL A 79 -4.78 -12.32 8.10
N SER A 80 -3.76 -13.16 7.91
CA SER A 80 -3.38 -13.73 6.62
C SER A 80 -4.54 -14.48 5.95
N LYS A 81 -5.28 -15.32 6.70
CA LYS A 81 -6.46 -16.02 6.18
C LYS A 81 -7.57 -15.09 5.74
N TRP A 82 -7.70 -13.92 6.37
CA TRP A 82 -8.74 -12.93 6.03
C TRP A 82 -8.35 -12.01 4.87
N THR A 83 -7.08 -11.61 4.81
CA THR A 83 -6.60 -10.59 3.86
C THR A 83 -5.93 -11.19 2.64
N GLY A 84 -5.45 -12.44 2.73
CA GLY A 84 -4.60 -13.08 1.71
C GLY A 84 -3.14 -12.62 1.74
N VAL A 85 -2.75 -11.73 2.67
CA VAL A 85 -1.36 -11.28 2.83
C VAL A 85 -0.54 -12.39 3.51
N PRO A 86 0.62 -12.81 2.97
CA PRO A 86 1.45 -13.86 3.58
C PRO A 86 1.90 -13.53 5.00
N VAL A 87 1.87 -14.51 5.92
CA VAL A 87 2.33 -14.36 7.32
C VAL A 87 3.75 -13.80 7.39
N THR A 88 4.64 -14.25 6.51
CA THR A 88 6.03 -13.76 6.44
C THR A 88 6.13 -12.25 6.19
N ARG A 89 5.18 -11.66 5.46
CA ARG A 89 5.12 -10.21 5.25
C ARG A 89 4.54 -9.47 6.45
N LEU A 90 3.58 -10.07 7.16
CA LEU A 90 2.99 -9.49 8.38
C LEU A 90 3.99 -9.49 9.56
N MET A 91 4.86 -10.49 9.61
CA MET A 91 5.90 -10.63 10.63
C MET A 91 7.17 -9.81 10.32
N GLU A 92 7.29 -9.22 9.12
CA GLU A 92 8.43 -8.36 8.78
C GLU A 92 8.32 -7.04 9.55
N GLY A 93 9.35 -6.71 10.35
CA GLY A 93 9.37 -5.46 11.08
C GLY A 93 9.30 -4.25 10.14
N GLU A 94 8.39 -3.32 10.41
CA GLU A 94 8.13 -2.14 9.57
C GLU A 94 9.41 -1.39 9.20
N LEU A 95 10.33 -1.21 10.15
CA LEU A 95 11.62 -0.56 9.93
C LEU A 95 12.49 -1.29 8.91
N GLN A 96 12.52 -2.63 8.94
CA GLN A 96 13.31 -3.42 8.00
C GLN A 96 12.75 -3.35 6.59
N LYS A 97 11.42 -3.39 6.45
CA LYS A 97 10.73 -3.15 5.17
C LYS A 97 11.14 -1.79 4.59
N LEU A 98 11.10 -0.73 5.40
CA LEU A 98 11.45 0.64 4.99
C LEU A 98 12.91 0.80 4.54
N VAL A 99 13.86 0.04 5.10
CA VAL A 99 15.28 0.07 4.68
C VAL A 99 15.43 -0.35 3.22
N ARG A 100 14.62 -1.32 2.76
CA ARG A 100 14.66 -1.88 1.41
C ARG A 100 13.65 -1.26 0.44
N MET A 101 13.00 -0.16 0.84
CA MET A 101 11.94 0.46 0.04
C MET A 101 12.40 0.79 -1.38
N GLU A 102 13.59 1.37 -1.55
CA GLU A 102 14.10 1.73 -2.88
C GLU A 102 14.22 0.51 -3.79
N GLU A 103 14.81 -0.59 -3.29
CA GLU A 103 14.94 -1.85 -4.02
C GLU A 103 13.58 -2.35 -4.52
N VAL A 104 12.59 -2.39 -3.62
CA VAL A 104 11.24 -2.90 -3.94
C VAL A 104 10.51 -1.97 -4.91
N LEU A 105 10.64 -0.65 -4.75
CA LEU A 105 10.04 0.30 -5.68
C LEU A 105 10.66 0.19 -7.08
N HIS A 106 11.97 -0.08 -7.17
CA HIS A 106 12.70 -0.25 -8.42
C HIS A 106 12.35 -1.51 -9.22
N GLU A 107 11.77 -2.54 -8.58
CA GLU A 107 11.26 -3.70 -9.30
C GLU A 107 10.16 -3.34 -10.31
N ARG A 108 9.45 -2.22 -10.08
CA ARG A 108 8.33 -1.77 -10.92
C ARG A 108 8.54 -0.40 -11.56
N VAL A 109 9.31 0.49 -10.91
CA VAL A 109 9.53 1.87 -11.36
C VAL A 109 10.90 1.98 -12.01
N ILE A 110 10.92 1.95 -13.33
CA ILE A 110 12.15 1.94 -14.13
C ILE A 110 12.57 3.35 -14.52
N GLY A 111 13.86 3.62 -14.33
CA GLY A 111 14.51 4.84 -14.82
C GLY A 111 14.19 6.10 -14.03
N GLN A 112 13.67 5.99 -12.80
CA GLN A 112 13.29 7.13 -11.96
C GLN A 112 13.98 7.10 -10.60
N ASP A 113 15.29 6.84 -10.58
CA ASP A 113 16.09 6.66 -9.36
C ASP A 113 16.02 7.85 -8.40
N GLU A 114 16.20 9.07 -8.93
CA GLU A 114 16.09 10.28 -8.11
C GLU A 114 14.69 10.43 -7.49
N ALA A 115 13.64 10.02 -8.23
CA ALA A 115 12.28 10.11 -7.75
C ALA A 115 11.98 9.10 -6.64
N VAL A 116 12.43 7.85 -6.84
CA VAL A 116 12.30 6.77 -5.86
C VAL A 116 13.04 7.13 -4.57
N VAL A 117 14.28 7.61 -4.67
CA VAL A 117 15.09 8.01 -3.52
C VAL A 117 14.46 9.18 -2.75
N ALA A 118 13.96 10.21 -3.45
CA ALA A 118 13.29 11.35 -2.81
C ALA A 118 12.06 10.92 -2.01
N VAL A 119 11.19 10.09 -2.61
CA VAL A 119 9.99 9.55 -1.94
C VAL A 119 10.39 8.68 -0.75
N ALA A 120 11.33 7.75 -0.94
CA ALA A 120 11.75 6.84 0.13
C ALA A 120 12.35 7.57 1.33
N ASN A 121 13.15 8.63 1.09
CA ASN A 121 13.69 9.47 2.16
C ASN A 121 12.60 10.19 2.94
N ALA A 122 11.62 10.79 2.27
CA ALA A 122 10.52 11.49 2.95
C ALA A 122 9.68 10.54 3.82
N ILE A 123 9.33 9.37 3.29
CA ILE A 123 8.56 8.36 4.05
C ILE A 123 9.37 7.84 5.24
N ARG A 124 10.67 7.55 5.06
CA ARG A 124 11.54 7.13 6.18
C ARG A 124 11.63 8.17 7.28
N ARG A 125 11.72 9.47 6.94
CA ARG A 125 11.71 10.56 7.94
C ARG A 125 10.43 10.55 8.76
N SER A 126 9.28 10.39 8.11
CA SER A 126 7.98 10.35 8.78
C SER A 126 7.85 9.14 9.71
N ARG A 127 8.17 7.94 9.23
CA ARG A 127 8.10 6.70 10.01
C ARG A 127 9.12 6.62 11.14
N ALA A 128 10.25 7.31 11.01
CA ALA A 128 11.24 7.45 12.09
C ALA A 128 10.81 8.49 13.17
N GLY A 129 9.64 9.11 13.04
CA GLY A 129 9.16 10.12 13.98
C GLY A 129 9.90 11.46 13.88
N LEU A 130 10.58 11.72 12.76
CA LEU A 130 11.33 12.96 12.51
C LEU A 130 10.46 14.05 11.83
N SER A 131 9.26 13.69 11.36
CA SER A 131 8.28 14.61 10.79
C SER A 131 7.17 14.93 11.81
N ASP A 132 6.37 15.96 11.53
CA ASP A 132 5.20 16.31 12.35
C ASP A 132 4.15 15.19 12.31
N PRO A 133 3.74 14.61 13.46
CA PRO A 133 2.75 13.52 13.50
C PRO A 133 1.33 13.97 13.12
N HIS A 134 1.06 15.27 13.04
CA HIS A 134 -0.24 15.80 12.63
C HIS A 134 -0.34 16.00 11.12
N ARG A 135 0.72 15.80 10.35
CA ARG A 135 0.72 15.94 8.89
C ARG A 135 0.61 14.56 8.22
N PRO A 136 0.23 14.48 6.93
CA PRO A 136 0.29 13.23 6.18
C PRO A 136 1.68 12.59 6.24
N ILE A 137 1.77 11.27 6.05
CA ILE A 137 3.03 10.51 6.06
C ILE A 137 4.05 11.11 5.10
N GLY A 138 3.57 11.61 3.95
CA GLY A 138 4.36 12.42 3.04
C GLY A 138 3.47 13.13 2.02
N SER A 139 3.93 14.28 1.56
CA SER A 139 3.29 15.07 0.52
C SER A 139 4.25 15.34 -0.64
N PHE A 140 3.82 15.02 -1.85
CA PHE A 140 4.69 15.01 -3.03
C PHE A 140 4.06 15.74 -4.22
N LEU A 141 4.87 16.53 -4.93
CA LEU A 141 4.52 17.07 -6.24
C LEU A 141 5.39 16.43 -7.32
N PHE A 142 4.80 15.52 -8.08
CA PHE A 142 5.45 14.80 -9.18
C PHE A 142 5.35 15.60 -10.48
N LEU A 143 6.49 16.06 -10.98
CA LEU A 143 6.61 16.85 -12.20
C LEU A 143 7.30 16.04 -13.28
N GLY A 144 6.77 16.02 -14.50
CA GLY A 144 7.45 15.40 -15.65
C GLY A 144 6.49 15.06 -16.79
N PRO A 145 6.97 14.43 -17.87
CA PRO A 145 6.10 14.05 -18.99
C PRO A 145 5.04 13.02 -18.61
N THR A 146 4.06 12.82 -19.49
CA THR A 146 3.08 11.75 -19.40
C THR A 146 3.74 10.38 -19.64
N GLY A 147 3.29 9.35 -18.92
CA GLY A 147 3.70 7.97 -19.19
C GLY A 147 5.12 7.60 -18.78
N VAL A 148 5.78 8.40 -17.94
CA VAL A 148 7.15 8.14 -17.42
C VAL A 148 7.18 7.38 -16.08
N GLY A 149 6.03 7.06 -15.48
CA GLY A 149 5.95 6.27 -14.25
C GLY A 149 5.40 6.98 -13.00
N LYS A 150 4.93 8.23 -13.10
CA LYS A 150 4.36 8.98 -11.95
C LYS A 150 3.24 8.23 -11.21
N THR A 151 2.24 7.75 -11.95
CA THR A 151 1.13 6.96 -11.40
C THR A 151 1.59 5.56 -10.96
N GLU A 152 2.61 5.00 -11.60
CA GLU A 152 3.14 3.68 -11.22
C GLU A 152 3.86 3.77 -9.88
N LEU A 153 4.69 4.80 -9.65
CA LEU A 153 5.30 5.02 -8.34
C LEU A 153 4.27 5.17 -7.22
N ALA A 154 3.18 5.90 -7.48
CA ALA A 154 2.07 6.03 -6.51
C ALA A 154 1.40 4.69 -6.20
N ARG A 155 1.18 3.86 -7.23
CA ARG A 155 0.58 2.52 -7.09
C ARG A 155 1.51 1.57 -6.35
N THR A 156 2.78 1.52 -6.72
CA THR A 156 3.79 0.69 -6.06
C THR A 156 3.99 1.13 -4.62
N LEU A 157 3.91 2.43 -4.32
CA LEU A 157 3.94 2.92 -2.95
C LEU A 157 2.72 2.49 -2.13
N ALA A 158 1.53 2.45 -2.73
CA ALA A 158 0.33 1.95 -2.07
C ALA A 158 0.44 0.45 -1.73
N ASP A 159 0.94 -0.34 -2.68
CA ASP A 159 1.22 -1.76 -2.47
C ASP A 159 2.30 -1.96 -1.39
N PHE A 160 3.37 -1.19 -1.43
CA PHE A 160 4.46 -1.30 -0.47
C PHE A 160 4.04 -0.92 0.95
N LEU A 161 3.35 0.22 1.12
CA LEU A 161 3.01 0.75 2.46
C LEU A 161 1.78 0.10 3.07
N PHE A 162 0.83 -0.32 2.24
CA PHE A 162 -0.49 -0.76 2.70
C PHE A 162 -0.86 -2.17 2.21
N ASP A 163 0.09 -2.87 1.58
CA ASP A 163 -0.05 -4.24 1.07
C ASP A 163 -1.28 -4.43 0.14
N ASP A 164 -1.70 -3.35 -0.52
CA ASP A 164 -2.82 -3.33 -1.46
C ASP A 164 -2.71 -2.14 -2.43
N GLU A 165 -2.54 -2.40 -3.72
CA GLU A 165 -2.61 -1.38 -4.76
C GLU A 165 -3.94 -0.58 -4.77
N ARG A 166 -5.04 -1.20 -4.33
CA ARG A 166 -6.36 -0.55 -4.23
C ARG A 166 -6.43 0.41 -3.04
N ALA A 167 -5.39 0.48 -2.21
CA ALA A 167 -5.22 1.57 -1.24
C ALA A 167 -4.87 2.89 -1.93
N MET A 168 -4.66 2.91 -3.25
CA MET A 168 -4.55 4.14 -4.03
C MET A 168 -5.94 4.70 -4.40
N VAL A 169 -6.26 5.88 -3.89
CA VAL A 169 -7.43 6.68 -4.27
C VAL A 169 -6.98 7.70 -5.33
N ARG A 170 -7.40 7.49 -6.58
CA ARG A 170 -7.08 8.41 -7.68
C ARG A 170 -8.25 9.37 -7.93
N ILE A 171 -7.94 10.66 -8.02
CA ILE A 171 -8.88 11.73 -8.35
C ILE A 171 -8.30 12.55 -9.49
N ASP A 172 -9.05 12.67 -10.59
CA ASP A 172 -8.68 13.47 -11.74
C ASP A 172 -9.09 14.93 -11.52
N MET A 173 -8.13 15.85 -11.48
CA MET A 173 -8.39 17.27 -11.23
C MET A 173 -9.04 17.99 -12.40
N SER A 174 -9.07 17.39 -13.60
CA SER A 174 -9.87 17.88 -14.72
C SER A 174 -11.38 17.85 -14.42
N GLU A 175 -11.85 16.97 -13.52
CA GLU A 175 -13.24 16.97 -13.06
C GLU A 175 -13.57 18.11 -12.07
N TYR A 176 -12.54 18.82 -11.60
CA TYR A 176 -12.60 19.84 -10.55
C TYR A 176 -12.11 21.22 -11.02
N MET A 177 -12.14 21.47 -12.33
CA MET A 177 -11.80 22.76 -12.94
C MET A 177 -12.78 23.88 -12.56
N GLU A 178 -14.04 23.52 -12.36
CA GLU A 178 -15.12 24.47 -12.09
C GLU A 178 -15.41 24.60 -10.59
N LYS A 179 -15.70 25.82 -10.14
CA LYS A 179 -15.94 26.13 -8.72
C LYS A 179 -17.02 25.23 -8.07
N HIS A 180 -18.09 24.93 -8.79
CA HIS A 180 -19.19 24.12 -8.28
C HIS A 180 -18.83 22.63 -8.15
N ALA A 181 -17.81 22.16 -8.85
CA ALA A 181 -17.33 20.79 -8.72
C ALA A 181 -16.51 20.58 -7.44
N VAL A 182 -15.86 21.63 -6.92
CA VAL A 182 -15.02 21.57 -5.70
C VAL A 182 -15.77 21.04 -4.49
N SER A 183 -17.06 21.39 -4.35
CA SER A 183 -17.89 20.87 -3.25
C SER A 183 -18.10 19.35 -3.33
N ARG A 184 -17.98 18.72 -4.50
CA ARG A 184 -18.04 17.25 -4.64
C ARG A 184 -16.80 16.56 -4.06
N LEU A 185 -15.67 17.27 -3.96
CA LEU A 185 -14.43 16.71 -3.40
C LEU A 185 -14.56 16.50 -1.90
N VAL A 186 -15.15 17.48 -1.21
CA VAL A 186 -15.20 17.54 0.26
C VAL A 186 -16.59 17.20 0.81
N GLY A 187 -17.63 17.39 0.02
CA GLY A 187 -19.04 17.22 0.40
C GLY A 187 -19.75 18.56 0.39
N ALA A 188 -20.97 18.59 -0.15
CA ALA A 188 -21.76 19.82 -0.22
C ALA A 188 -22.38 20.16 1.16
N PRO A 189 -22.51 21.44 1.52
CA PRO A 189 -23.19 21.85 2.74
C PRO A 189 -24.72 21.69 2.63
N PRO A 190 -25.46 21.71 3.76
CA PRO A 190 -26.91 21.61 3.76
C PRO A 190 -27.58 22.59 2.79
N GLY A 191 -28.46 22.09 1.92
CA GLY A 191 -29.20 22.90 0.94
C GLY A 191 -28.60 22.97 -0.47
N TYR A 192 -27.47 22.30 -0.73
CA TYR A 192 -26.86 22.19 -2.06
C TYR A 192 -27.07 20.81 -2.69
N VAL A 193 -27.07 20.75 -4.03
CA VAL A 193 -27.15 19.48 -4.78
C VAL A 193 -25.94 18.60 -4.42
N GLY A 194 -26.19 17.35 -4.03
CA GLY A 194 -25.15 16.41 -3.58
C GLY A 194 -24.88 16.41 -2.08
N TYR A 195 -25.72 17.10 -1.27
CA TYR A 195 -25.63 17.11 0.20
C TYR A 195 -25.54 15.71 0.83
N ASP A 196 -26.32 14.76 0.32
CA ASP A 196 -26.35 13.38 0.84
C ASP A 196 -25.21 12.48 0.32
N GLN A 197 -24.42 12.95 -0.67
CA GLN A 197 -23.45 12.10 -1.37
C GLN A 197 -22.05 12.07 -0.73
N GLY A 198 -21.80 12.85 0.33
CA GLY A 198 -20.45 12.97 0.92
C GLY A 198 -19.43 13.52 -0.08
N GLY A 199 -18.20 13.78 0.37
CA GLY A 199 -17.11 14.20 -0.53
C GLY A 199 -16.36 12.99 -1.09
N GLN A 200 -15.94 13.05 -2.35
CA GLN A 200 -15.12 11.99 -2.95
C GLN A 200 -13.82 11.75 -2.17
N LEU A 201 -13.14 12.83 -1.75
CA LEU A 201 -11.90 12.74 -0.99
C LEU A 201 -12.18 12.37 0.48
N THR A 202 -13.10 13.08 1.12
CA THR A 202 -13.40 12.90 2.55
C THR A 202 -13.98 11.51 2.85
N GLU A 203 -14.89 10.99 2.03
CA GLU A 203 -15.45 9.65 2.22
C GLU A 203 -14.45 8.55 1.84
N ALA A 204 -13.58 8.76 0.84
CA ALA A 204 -12.56 7.79 0.51
C ALA A 204 -11.59 7.57 1.68
N VAL A 205 -11.07 8.66 2.27
CA VAL A 205 -10.15 8.58 3.41
C VAL A 205 -10.85 8.13 4.68
N ARG A 206 -12.10 8.57 4.91
CA ARG A 206 -12.90 8.08 6.04
C ARG A 206 -13.12 6.57 6.01
N ARG A 207 -13.36 6.00 4.82
CA ARG A 207 -13.53 4.55 4.65
C ARG A 207 -12.21 3.80 4.70
N ARG A 208 -11.13 4.42 4.22
CA ARG A 208 -9.79 3.83 4.16
C ARG A 208 -8.73 4.86 4.58
N PRO A 209 -8.46 5.01 5.89
CA PRO A 209 -7.53 6.01 6.41
C PRO A 209 -6.07 5.79 6.00
N TYR A 210 -5.72 4.53 5.71
CA TYR A 210 -4.42 4.11 5.20
C TYR A 210 -4.48 4.03 3.67
N ALA A 211 -4.10 5.12 3.02
CA ALA A 211 -4.25 5.26 1.57
C ALA A 211 -3.20 6.18 0.94
N VAL A 212 -2.88 5.91 -0.33
CA VAL A 212 -2.19 6.86 -1.19
C VAL A 212 -3.24 7.66 -1.95
N ILE A 213 -3.27 8.97 -1.76
CA ILE A 213 -4.18 9.88 -2.45
C ILE A 213 -3.44 10.46 -3.64
N LEU A 214 -3.86 10.10 -4.85
CA LEU A 214 -3.28 10.58 -6.10
C LEU A 214 -4.20 11.63 -6.74
N LEU A 215 -3.76 12.89 -6.73
CA LEU A 215 -4.39 14.01 -7.42
C LEU A 215 -3.72 14.18 -8.79
N ASP A 216 -4.37 13.68 -9.83
CA ASP A 216 -3.84 13.69 -11.20
C ASP A 216 -4.10 15.04 -11.89
N GLU A 217 -3.15 15.51 -12.68
CA GLU A 217 -3.22 16.80 -13.41
C GLU A 217 -3.57 18.03 -12.53
N ILE A 218 -2.86 18.20 -11.40
CA ILE A 218 -3.17 19.23 -10.39
C ILE A 218 -3.22 20.66 -10.93
N GLU A 219 -2.51 20.94 -12.03
CA GLU A 219 -2.56 22.24 -12.72
C GLU A 219 -3.96 22.61 -13.27
N LYS A 220 -4.84 21.62 -13.45
CA LYS A 220 -6.20 21.84 -13.95
C LYS A 220 -7.19 22.19 -12.83
N ALA A 221 -6.83 21.92 -11.57
CA ALA A 221 -7.73 22.12 -10.44
C ALA A 221 -8.14 23.60 -10.31
N HIS A 222 -9.39 23.83 -9.91
CA HIS A 222 -9.84 25.15 -9.51
C HIS A 222 -9.02 25.68 -8.31
N PRO A 223 -8.71 26.98 -8.20
CA PRO A 223 -7.96 27.56 -7.09
C PRO A 223 -8.48 27.19 -5.68
N ASP A 224 -9.78 27.00 -5.53
CA ASP A 224 -10.40 26.61 -4.24
C ASP A 224 -10.00 25.20 -3.78
N VAL A 225 -9.59 24.30 -4.70
CA VAL A 225 -9.03 22.98 -4.34
C VAL A 225 -7.73 23.16 -3.55
N PHE A 226 -6.87 24.09 -3.93
CA PHE A 226 -5.61 24.31 -3.23
C PHE A 226 -5.82 24.79 -1.79
N ASN A 227 -6.89 25.55 -1.51
CA ASN A 227 -7.23 25.95 -0.15
C ASN A 227 -7.59 24.73 0.72
N ILE A 228 -8.32 23.76 0.15
CA ILE A 228 -8.62 22.48 0.80
C ILE A 228 -7.34 21.69 1.05
N LEU A 229 -6.45 21.61 0.06
CA LEU A 229 -5.18 20.89 0.19
C LEU A 229 -4.26 21.52 1.23
N LEU A 230 -4.20 22.85 1.33
CA LEU A 230 -3.42 23.54 2.37
C LEU A 230 -3.87 23.10 3.77
N GLN A 231 -5.17 22.94 4.02
CA GLN A 231 -5.67 22.45 5.30
C GLN A 231 -5.17 21.03 5.61
N VAL A 232 -5.17 20.15 4.60
CA VAL A 232 -4.66 18.78 4.74
C VAL A 232 -3.14 18.76 4.95
N LEU A 233 -2.41 19.61 4.23
CA LEU A 233 -0.95 19.68 4.31
C LEU A 233 -0.46 20.28 5.63
N ASP A 234 -1.21 21.20 6.24
CA ASP A 234 -0.82 21.88 7.48
C ASP A 234 -1.28 21.11 8.72
N ASP A 235 -2.54 20.68 8.77
CA ASP A 235 -3.16 20.10 9.98
C ASP A 235 -3.44 18.60 9.87
N GLY A 236 -3.18 17.98 8.71
CA GLY A 236 -3.51 16.57 8.41
C GLY A 236 -4.99 16.24 8.63
N ARG A 237 -5.86 17.24 8.58
CA ARG A 237 -7.29 17.09 8.84
C ARG A 237 -8.08 17.90 7.84
N LEU A 238 -9.24 17.38 7.46
CA LEU A 238 -10.18 18.08 6.60
C LEU A 238 -11.57 17.99 7.18
N THR A 239 -12.24 19.13 7.29
CA THR A 239 -13.65 19.17 7.71
C THR A 239 -14.54 19.18 6.48
N ASP A 240 -15.47 18.24 6.42
CA ASP A 240 -16.40 18.13 5.31
C ASP A 240 -17.52 19.19 5.34
N GLY A 241 -18.33 19.25 4.28
CA GLY A 241 -19.46 20.19 4.20
C GLY A 241 -20.55 19.98 5.27
N GLN A 242 -20.53 18.85 5.98
CA GLN A 242 -21.44 18.52 7.09
C GLN A 242 -20.81 18.84 8.46
N GLY A 243 -19.57 19.34 8.51
CA GLY A 243 -18.85 19.66 9.75
C GLY A 243 -18.13 18.46 10.38
N ARG A 244 -18.03 17.32 9.69
CA ARG A 244 -17.32 16.14 10.18
C ARG A 244 -15.84 16.24 9.80
N THR A 245 -14.96 16.06 10.77
CA THR A 245 -13.51 16.08 10.52
C THR A 245 -12.99 14.69 10.17
N VAL A 246 -12.22 14.61 9.09
CA VAL A 246 -11.53 13.41 8.60
C VAL A 246 -10.03 13.58 8.81
N ASP A 247 -9.37 12.52 9.27
CA ASP A 247 -7.94 12.47 9.57
C ASP A 247 -7.15 11.91 8.38
N PHE A 248 -6.07 12.59 8.00
CA PHE A 248 -5.17 12.30 6.89
C PHE A 248 -3.76 11.94 7.36
N SER A 249 -3.48 11.88 8.67
CA SER A 249 -2.16 11.56 9.23
C SER A 249 -1.59 10.22 8.73
N ASN A 250 -2.45 9.26 8.37
CA ASN A 250 -2.06 7.95 7.85
C ASN A 250 -2.07 7.85 6.31
N THR A 251 -2.12 8.98 5.62
CA THR A 251 -2.18 9.04 4.15
C THR A 251 -0.86 9.49 3.54
N VAL A 252 -0.63 9.12 2.28
CA VAL A 252 0.40 9.74 1.45
C VAL A 252 -0.29 10.56 0.36
N LEU A 253 0.02 11.85 0.28
CA LEU A 253 -0.56 12.75 -0.71
C LEU A 253 0.38 12.93 -1.90
N ILE A 254 -0.05 12.53 -3.08
CA ILE A 254 0.71 12.67 -4.33
C ILE A 254 -0.09 13.53 -5.30
N MET A 255 0.52 14.60 -5.77
CA MET A 255 -0.01 15.47 -6.82
C MET A 255 0.85 15.30 -8.05
N THR A 256 0.26 15.12 -9.22
CA THR A 256 1.04 15.01 -10.46
C THR A 256 0.74 16.19 -11.37
N SER A 257 1.77 16.65 -12.07
CA SER A 257 1.63 17.66 -13.12
C SER A 257 2.45 17.28 -14.33
N ASN A 258 1.91 17.59 -15.51
CA ASN A 258 2.61 17.44 -16.79
C ASN A 258 3.29 18.74 -17.24
N LEU A 259 3.16 19.83 -16.48
CA LEU A 259 3.69 21.13 -16.87
C LEU A 259 5.23 21.18 -16.74
N PRO A 260 5.93 21.65 -17.79
CA PRO A 260 7.35 21.97 -17.67
C PRO A 260 7.52 23.28 -16.90
N GLY A 261 8.56 23.36 -16.08
CA GLY A 261 8.97 24.62 -15.44
C GLY A 261 9.29 24.52 -13.95
N ASP A 262 9.41 25.70 -13.36
CA ASP A 262 9.62 25.88 -11.93
C ASP A 262 8.26 25.87 -11.20
N PRO A 263 8.02 24.95 -10.25
CA PRO A 263 6.79 24.93 -9.47
C PRO A 263 6.45 26.27 -8.80
N LEU A 264 7.43 27.09 -8.43
CA LEU A 264 7.19 28.41 -7.82
C LEU A 264 6.56 29.42 -8.79
N THR A 265 6.66 29.20 -10.10
CA THR A 265 5.97 30.02 -11.11
C THR A 265 4.61 29.47 -11.50
N LEU A 266 4.41 28.16 -11.32
CA LEU A 266 3.17 27.45 -11.66
C LEU A 266 2.14 27.48 -10.53
N PHE A 267 2.60 27.45 -9.29
CA PHE A 267 1.76 27.39 -8.09
C PHE A 267 2.10 28.53 -7.13
N LYS A 268 1.14 28.87 -6.26
CA LYS A 268 1.38 29.86 -5.21
C LYS A 268 2.51 29.39 -4.28
N PRO A 269 3.46 30.27 -3.88
CA PRO A 269 4.55 29.90 -2.99
C PRO A 269 4.08 29.26 -1.67
N GLU A 270 2.95 29.73 -1.13
CA GLU A 270 2.33 29.16 0.07
C GLU A 270 2.07 27.65 -0.07
N PHE A 271 1.50 27.22 -1.20
CA PHE A 271 1.25 25.80 -1.46
C PHE A 271 2.53 25.00 -1.65
N VAL A 272 3.47 25.51 -2.45
CA VAL A 272 4.74 24.84 -2.73
C VAL A 272 5.54 24.60 -1.45
N ASN A 273 5.54 25.57 -0.53
CA ASN A 273 6.26 25.49 0.74
C ASN A 273 5.64 24.52 1.76
N ARG A 274 4.44 23.97 1.49
CA ARG A 274 3.78 22.96 2.33
C ARG A 274 3.96 21.54 1.84
N ILE A 275 4.56 21.36 0.67
CA ILE A 275 4.85 20.06 0.09
C ILE A 275 6.21 19.61 0.63
N ASP A 276 6.32 18.36 1.07
CA ASP A 276 7.56 17.85 1.65
C ASP A 276 8.65 17.66 0.60
N GLU A 277 8.29 17.15 -0.59
CA GLU A 277 9.22 16.96 -1.70
C GLU A 277 8.60 17.26 -3.06
N ILE A 278 9.35 17.99 -3.89
CA ILE A 278 9.03 18.19 -5.31
C ILE A 278 9.89 17.23 -6.12
N VAL A 279 9.25 16.26 -6.75
CA VAL A 279 9.92 15.13 -7.39
C VAL A 279 9.85 15.26 -8.89
N ARG A 280 11.02 15.33 -9.56
CA ARG A 280 11.09 15.46 -11.02
C ARG A 280 11.33 14.11 -11.66
N PHE A 281 10.52 13.80 -12.67
CA PHE A 281 10.60 12.59 -13.48
C PHE A 281 11.24 12.92 -14.82
N ARG A 282 12.19 12.09 -15.24
CA ARG A 282 12.85 12.21 -16.53
C ARG A 282 12.10 11.43 -17.60
N SER A 283 12.32 11.80 -18.86
CA SER A 283 11.90 10.98 -20.00
C SER A 283 12.57 9.61 -19.95
N LEU A 284 11.85 8.59 -20.42
CA LEU A 284 12.35 7.21 -20.50
C LEU A 284 13.34 7.08 -21.67
N THR A 285 14.42 6.35 -21.43
CA THR A 285 15.38 5.94 -22.46
C THR A 285 14.90 4.68 -23.18
N ALA A 286 15.57 4.30 -24.27
CA ALA A 286 15.31 3.03 -24.95
C ALA A 286 15.56 1.82 -24.02
N ASP A 287 16.58 1.89 -23.17
CA ASP A 287 16.91 0.84 -22.21
C ASP A 287 15.82 0.73 -21.13
N ASP A 288 15.33 1.87 -20.62
CA ASP A 288 14.21 1.88 -19.66
C ASP A 288 12.97 1.21 -20.26
N LEU A 289 12.64 1.53 -21.51
CA LEU A 289 11.48 0.95 -22.20
C LEU A 289 11.64 -0.56 -22.41
N THR A 290 12.84 -1.02 -22.74
CA THR A 290 13.15 -2.45 -22.91
C THR A 290 12.97 -3.20 -21.58
N HIS A 291 13.47 -2.66 -20.47
CA HIS A 291 13.22 -3.22 -19.14
C HIS A 291 11.72 -3.22 -18.76
N ILE A 292 10.97 -2.17 -19.13
CA ILE A 292 9.52 -2.12 -18.91
C ILE A 292 8.81 -3.21 -19.72
N VAL A 293 9.26 -3.51 -20.94
CA VAL A 293 8.73 -4.62 -21.75
C VAL A 293 8.93 -5.96 -21.03
N ASP A 294 10.13 -6.22 -20.51
CA ASP A 294 10.44 -7.45 -19.77
C ASP A 294 9.51 -7.63 -18.55
N ILE A 295 9.32 -6.56 -17.77
CA ILE A 295 8.41 -6.56 -16.62
C ILE A 295 6.96 -6.84 -17.05
N GLN A 296 6.48 -6.21 -18.13
CA GLN A 296 5.12 -6.44 -18.61
C GLN A 296 4.90 -7.85 -19.16
N LEU A 297 5.95 -8.48 -19.69
CA LEU A 297 5.93 -9.87 -20.14
C LEU A 297 5.94 -10.87 -18.98
N ALA A 298 6.40 -10.49 -17.78
CA ALA A 298 6.45 -11.38 -16.62
C ALA A 298 5.09 -12.03 -16.31
N GLY A 299 4.00 -11.26 -16.35
CA GLY A 299 2.65 -11.80 -16.12
C GLY A 299 2.17 -12.73 -17.25
N LEU A 300 2.66 -12.57 -18.48
CA LEU A 300 2.43 -13.53 -19.56
C LEU A 300 3.24 -14.81 -19.33
N ARG A 301 4.52 -14.69 -18.96
CA ARG A 301 5.39 -15.82 -18.61
C ARG A 301 4.79 -16.67 -17.49
N GLU A 302 4.28 -16.04 -16.43
CA GLU A 302 3.65 -16.73 -15.30
C GLU A 302 2.41 -17.54 -15.74
N ARG A 303 1.53 -16.94 -16.57
CA ARG A 303 0.34 -17.63 -17.10
C ARG A 303 0.70 -18.79 -18.03
N LEU A 304 1.73 -18.65 -18.85
CA LEU A 304 2.21 -19.72 -19.73
C LEU A 304 2.89 -20.85 -18.95
N ALA A 305 3.60 -20.51 -17.87
CA ALA A 305 4.23 -21.49 -16.99
C ALA A 305 3.23 -22.45 -16.34
N ALA A 306 1.98 -22.02 -16.08
CA ALA A 306 0.91 -22.90 -15.62
C ALA A 306 0.59 -24.04 -16.61
N ARG A 307 0.87 -23.83 -17.91
CA ARG A 307 0.78 -24.83 -18.99
C ARG A 307 2.14 -25.47 -19.32
N ARG A 308 3.16 -25.24 -18.49
CA ARG A 308 4.56 -25.66 -18.72
C ARG A 308 5.19 -25.10 -19.99
N ILE A 309 4.61 -24.03 -20.54
CA ILE A 309 5.16 -23.36 -21.71
C ILE A 309 6.19 -22.34 -21.24
N ARG A 310 7.41 -22.43 -21.77
CA ARG A 310 8.46 -21.43 -21.52
C ARG A 310 8.39 -20.38 -22.61
N LEU A 311 8.40 -19.10 -22.22
CA LEU A 311 8.45 -17.98 -23.15
C LEU A 311 9.83 -17.33 -23.08
N GLU A 312 10.60 -17.47 -24.14
CA GLU A 312 11.89 -16.82 -24.34
C GLU A 312 11.71 -15.65 -25.30
N VAL A 313 12.15 -14.45 -24.90
CA VAL A 313 12.06 -13.25 -25.74
C VAL A 313 13.47 -12.79 -26.04
N THR A 314 13.77 -12.61 -27.31
CA THR A 314 15.10 -12.17 -27.76
C THR A 314 15.30 -10.68 -27.51
N PRO A 315 16.54 -10.20 -27.29
CA PRO A 315 16.82 -8.77 -27.12
C PRO A 315 16.32 -7.93 -28.30
N GLU A 316 16.36 -8.47 -29.52
CA GLU A 316 15.85 -7.81 -30.72
C GLU A 316 14.34 -7.62 -30.68
N ALA A 317 13.60 -8.63 -30.20
CA ALA A 317 12.15 -8.55 -30.02
C ALA A 317 11.76 -7.58 -28.89
N GLU A 318 12.48 -7.57 -27.76
CA GLU A 318 12.23 -6.61 -26.69
C GLU A 318 12.43 -5.17 -27.17
N ALA A 319 13.52 -4.91 -27.90
CA ALA A 319 13.79 -3.61 -28.48
C ALA A 319 12.75 -3.20 -29.54
N ALA A 320 12.25 -4.15 -30.33
CA ALA A 320 11.19 -3.91 -31.30
C ALA A 320 9.85 -3.55 -30.62
N LEU A 321 9.45 -4.31 -29.60
CA LEU A 321 8.26 -4.03 -28.78
C LEU A 321 8.37 -2.67 -28.08
N ALA A 322 9.55 -2.35 -27.53
CA ALA A 322 9.82 -1.06 -26.88
C ALA A 322 9.68 0.11 -27.86
N ARG A 323 10.23 -0.04 -29.08
CA ARG A 323 10.16 0.98 -30.13
C ARG A 323 8.73 1.21 -30.62
N GLU A 324 7.97 0.13 -30.80
CA GLU A 324 6.59 0.23 -31.28
C GLU A 324 5.63 0.75 -30.19
N GLY A 325 5.83 0.35 -28.94
CA GLY A 325 4.98 0.78 -27.83
C GLY A 325 5.36 2.13 -27.22
N PHE A 326 6.43 2.77 -27.68
CA PHE A 326 6.79 4.13 -27.28
C PHE A 326 6.01 5.17 -28.09
N ASP A 327 5.35 6.08 -27.39
CA ASP A 327 4.69 7.23 -27.98
C ASP A 327 5.24 8.53 -27.39
N PRO A 328 5.71 9.51 -28.18
CA PRO A 328 6.26 10.76 -27.66
C PRO A 328 5.29 11.58 -26.79
N ALA A 329 3.97 11.46 -27.01
CA ALA A 329 2.93 12.15 -26.26
C ALA A 329 2.39 11.34 -25.07
N PHE A 330 2.49 10.00 -25.10
CA PHE A 330 1.92 9.12 -24.08
C PHE A 330 2.94 8.26 -23.32
N GLY A 331 4.24 8.35 -23.64
CA GLY A 331 5.32 7.60 -23.01
C GLY A 331 5.14 6.08 -23.17
N ALA A 332 5.32 5.34 -22.07
CA ALA A 332 5.19 3.89 -22.01
C ALA A 332 3.73 3.37 -21.99
N ARG A 333 2.72 4.25 -21.99
CA ARG A 333 1.30 3.86 -21.86
C ARG A 333 0.83 2.84 -22.93
N PRO A 334 1.23 2.93 -24.21
CA PRO A 334 0.79 1.97 -25.23
C PRO A 334 1.42 0.58 -25.14
N LEU A 335 2.54 0.41 -24.44
CA LEU A 335 3.32 -0.84 -24.42
C LEU A 335 2.47 -2.08 -24.11
N LYS A 336 1.60 -1.99 -23.10
CA LYS A 336 0.74 -3.11 -22.70
C LYS A 336 -0.15 -3.60 -23.84
N ARG A 337 -0.66 -2.66 -24.65
CA ARG A 337 -1.52 -2.97 -25.80
C ARG A 337 -0.71 -3.56 -26.95
N VAL A 338 0.50 -3.05 -27.19
CA VAL A 338 1.41 -3.59 -28.21
C VAL A 338 1.81 -5.02 -27.85
N ILE A 339 2.25 -5.28 -26.62
CA ILE A 339 2.59 -6.64 -26.16
C ILE A 339 1.40 -7.59 -26.28
N GLN A 340 0.19 -7.13 -25.91
CA GLN A 340 -1.00 -7.96 -26.06
C GLN A 340 -1.26 -8.32 -27.53
N ARG A 341 -1.18 -7.34 -28.44
CA ARG A 341 -1.45 -7.56 -29.87
C ARG A 341 -0.36 -8.40 -30.56
N GLU A 342 0.91 -8.05 -30.34
CA GLU A 342 2.03 -8.68 -31.04
C GLU A 342 2.40 -10.04 -30.48
N VAL A 343 2.26 -10.24 -29.16
CA VAL A 343 2.67 -11.49 -28.50
C VAL A 343 1.45 -12.28 -28.03
N GLY A 344 0.58 -11.64 -27.25
CA GLY A 344 -0.57 -12.31 -26.62
C GLY A 344 -1.55 -12.93 -27.63
N ASP A 345 -2.00 -12.14 -28.60
CA ASP A 345 -3.00 -12.55 -29.58
C ASP A 345 -2.44 -13.60 -30.56
N GLN A 346 -1.17 -13.45 -30.98
CA GLN A 346 -0.49 -14.45 -31.81
C GLN A 346 -0.33 -15.80 -31.09
N LEU A 347 0.12 -15.80 -29.82
CA LEU A 347 0.22 -17.02 -29.03
C LEU A 347 -1.13 -17.68 -28.78
N ALA A 348 -2.16 -16.89 -28.52
CA ALA A 348 -3.51 -17.41 -28.33
C ALA A 348 -3.97 -18.17 -29.58
N MET A 349 -3.70 -17.66 -30.78
CA MET A 349 -4.03 -18.34 -32.03
C MET A 349 -3.24 -19.65 -32.18
N GLN A 350 -1.93 -19.62 -32.00
CA GLN A 350 -1.08 -20.82 -32.12
C GLN A 350 -1.44 -21.93 -31.12
N LEU A 351 -1.83 -21.55 -29.91
CA LEU A 351 -2.35 -22.47 -28.89
C LEU A 351 -3.68 -23.11 -29.27
N LEU A 352 -4.57 -22.37 -29.94
CA LEU A 352 -5.88 -22.87 -30.40
C LEU A 352 -5.75 -23.75 -31.64
N GLU A 353 -4.79 -23.44 -32.52
CA GLU A 353 -4.46 -24.24 -33.71
C GLU A 353 -3.69 -25.52 -33.36
N GLY A 354 -3.09 -25.58 -32.16
CA GLY A 354 -2.29 -26.69 -31.69
C GLY A 354 -0.86 -26.70 -32.24
N SER A 355 -0.38 -25.58 -32.80
CA SER A 355 1.01 -25.41 -33.23
C SER A 355 1.96 -25.16 -32.06
N VAL A 356 1.44 -24.66 -30.93
CA VAL A 356 2.11 -24.63 -29.62
C VAL A 356 1.38 -25.59 -28.67
N ALA A 357 2.12 -26.47 -28.02
CA ALA A 357 1.63 -27.45 -27.06
C ALA A 357 2.15 -27.19 -25.64
N ASP A 358 1.52 -27.85 -24.66
CA ASP A 358 1.96 -27.81 -23.27
C ASP A 358 3.35 -28.44 -23.12
N GLY A 359 4.30 -27.71 -22.53
CA GLY A 359 5.69 -28.14 -22.38
C GLY A 359 6.66 -27.52 -23.40
N ASP A 360 6.15 -26.81 -24.41
CA ASP A 360 6.98 -26.20 -25.45
C ASP A 360 7.76 -24.99 -24.95
N THR A 361 8.84 -24.67 -25.66
CA THR A 361 9.58 -23.41 -25.48
C THR A 361 9.29 -22.51 -26.67
N VAL A 362 8.48 -21.50 -26.43
CA VAL A 362 8.13 -20.48 -27.41
C VAL A 362 9.19 -19.39 -27.41
N LYS A 363 9.75 -19.11 -28.58
CA LYS A 363 10.71 -18.04 -28.80
C LYS A 363 10.06 -16.88 -29.56
N VAL A 364 10.08 -15.69 -28.96
CA VAL A 364 9.66 -14.43 -29.58
C VAL A 364 10.89 -13.72 -30.15
N THR A 365 10.87 -13.52 -31.46
CA THR A 365 11.96 -12.92 -32.26
C THR A 365 11.42 -11.86 -33.20
N THR A 366 12.30 -11.23 -33.99
CA THR A 366 11.92 -10.41 -35.13
C THR A 366 12.18 -11.13 -36.44
N ASP A 367 11.32 -10.95 -37.43
CA ASP A 367 11.55 -11.42 -38.80
C ASP A 367 12.53 -10.52 -39.58
N ALA A 368 12.72 -10.80 -40.87
CA ALA A 368 13.62 -10.04 -41.74
C ALA A 368 13.18 -8.57 -41.96
N ASP A 369 11.90 -8.27 -41.78
CA ASP A 369 11.32 -6.93 -41.90
C ASP A 369 11.28 -6.20 -40.53
N GLY A 370 11.70 -6.87 -39.46
CA GLY A 370 11.74 -6.35 -38.10
C GLY A 370 10.40 -6.45 -37.36
N ALA A 371 9.44 -7.21 -37.88
CA ALA A 371 8.15 -7.46 -37.23
C ALA A 371 8.26 -8.61 -36.22
N ILE A 372 7.40 -8.60 -35.20
CA ILE A 372 7.39 -9.63 -34.15
C ILE A 372 6.93 -10.97 -34.73
N ALA A 373 7.76 -11.99 -34.54
CA ALA A 373 7.52 -13.35 -34.96
C ALA A 373 7.66 -14.32 -33.77
N ILE A 374 6.89 -15.40 -33.82
CA ILE A 374 6.83 -16.41 -32.76
C ILE A 374 7.15 -17.78 -33.35
N GLU A 375 8.18 -18.41 -32.80
CA GLU A 375 8.70 -19.72 -33.17
C GLU A 375 8.58 -20.70 -31.98
N VAL A 376 8.47 -22.00 -32.26
CA VAL A 376 8.37 -23.09 -31.27
C VAL A 376 9.56 -24.03 -31.37
#